data_AF-A0A2E6WZE2-F1
#
_entry.id   AF-A0A2E6WZE2-F1
#
_cell.length_a   1.000
_cell.length_b   1.000
_cell.length_c   1.000
_cell.angle_alpha   90.00
_cell.angle_beta   90.00
_cell.angle_gamma   90.00
#
_symmetry.space_group_name_H-M   'P 1'
#
loop_
_entity.id
_entity.type
_entity.pdbx_description
1 polymer ?
#
loop_
_entity_poly.entity_id
_entity_poly.type
_entity_poly.pdbx_seq_one_letter_code
_entity_poly.pdbx_strand_id
1 'polypeptide(L)'
;MRGAEMRVSDTLLQNGRALEWLTSSVILAYACTLALPGDTLSTSVAFAAFRQLGLDEAALSVPLSLIAAMRMAGLFINGNWRRSPVLRCVGAVLGAGLFMGLAVLFSVPALSGQSAALTTGVGTYFVLAAFDVLAAYRSAADASYYQRH
;
A
#
# COMPACT_ATOMS: atom_id res chain seq x y z
N MET A 1 -1.23 38.77 -7.31
CA MET A 1 -1.34 37.33 -7.64
C MET A 1 -2.20 36.69 -6.55
N ARG A 2 -3.48 36.39 -6.83
CA ARG A 2 -4.36 35.72 -5.86
C ARG A 2 -3.87 34.27 -5.74
N GLY A 3 -3.46 33.87 -4.54
CA GLY A 3 -3.13 32.48 -4.25
C GLY A 3 -4.35 31.63 -4.57
N ALA A 4 -4.22 30.74 -5.55
CA ALA A 4 -5.25 29.74 -5.77
C ALA A 4 -5.34 28.90 -4.49
N GLU A 5 -6.45 28.98 -3.76
CA GLU A 5 -6.74 28.06 -2.68
C GLU A 5 -6.71 26.64 -3.25
N MET A 6 -5.66 25.90 -2.91
CA MET A 6 -5.49 24.52 -3.33
C MET A 6 -6.54 23.70 -2.61
N ARG A 7 -7.52 23.15 -3.34
CA ARG A 7 -8.58 22.36 -2.72
C ARG A 7 -8.04 20.97 -2.39
N VAL A 8 -8.49 20.37 -1.29
CA VAL A 8 -8.10 18.99 -0.93
C VAL A 8 -8.38 18.00 -2.07
N SER A 9 -9.47 18.22 -2.82
CA SER A 9 -9.81 17.46 -4.03
C SER A 9 -8.71 17.49 -5.10
N ASP A 10 -7.99 18.60 -5.24
CA ASP A 10 -6.91 18.74 -6.20
C ASP A 10 -5.70 17.88 -5.82
N THR A 11 -5.42 17.78 -4.53
CA THR A 11 -4.34 16.94 -4.00
C THR A 11 -4.65 15.45 -4.20
N LEU A 12 -5.92 15.06 -4.02
CA LEU A 12 -6.38 13.68 -4.12
C LEU A 12 -6.54 13.19 -5.57
N LEU A 13 -7.09 14.03 -6.46
CA LEU A 13 -7.57 13.58 -7.78
C LEU A 13 -6.65 13.97 -8.94
N GLN A 14 -5.87 15.05 -8.83
CA GLN A 14 -5.05 15.50 -9.98
C GLN A 14 -3.94 14.49 -10.32
N ASN A 15 -3.62 14.39 -11.62
CA ASN A 15 -2.53 13.58 -12.19
C ASN A 15 -2.65 12.06 -11.92
N GLY A 16 -3.86 11.53 -11.79
CA GLY A 16 -4.08 10.09 -11.64
C GLY A 16 -3.60 9.52 -10.29
N ARG A 17 -3.44 10.37 -9.27
CA ARG A 17 -2.90 10.02 -7.94
C ARG A 17 -3.91 9.38 -6.99
N ALA A 18 -5.19 9.35 -7.36
CA ALA A 18 -6.26 8.81 -6.51
C ALA A 18 -5.99 7.35 -6.11
N LEU A 19 -5.42 6.55 -7.01
CA LEU A 19 -5.08 5.15 -6.74
C LEU A 19 -3.92 5.02 -5.76
N GLU A 20 -2.91 5.89 -5.83
CA GLU A 20 -1.79 5.90 -4.88
C GLU A 20 -2.24 6.33 -3.49
N TRP A 21 -3.19 7.29 -3.41
CA TRP A 21 -3.83 7.65 -2.15
C TRP A 21 -4.65 6.51 -1.58
N LEU A 22 -5.43 5.82 -2.42
CA LEU A 22 -6.22 4.66 -2.03
C LEU A 22 -5.32 3.55 -1.45
N THR A 23 -4.30 3.11 -2.19
CA THR A 23 -3.41 2.03 -1.74
C THR A 23 -2.65 2.39 -0.48
N SER A 24 -2.18 3.64 -0.35
CA SER A 24 -1.54 4.13 0.88
C SER A 24 -2.51 4.16 2.07
N SER A 25 -3.77 4.56 1.84
CA SER A 25 -4.81 4.59 2.87
C SER A 25 -5.21 3.19 3.32
N VAL A 26 -5.23 2.21 2.41
CA VAL A 26 -5.48 0.80 2.75
C VAL A 26 -4.35 0.26 3.64
N ILE A 27 -3.08 0.57 3.34
CA ILE A 27 -1.95 0.16 4.20
C ILE A 27 -2.10 0.80 5.59
N LEU A 28 -2.42 2.10 5.66
CA LEU A 28 -2.61 2.78 6.94
C LEU A 28 -3.76 2.17 7.74
N ALA A 29 -4.91 1.93 7.10
CA ALA A 29 -6.07 1.32 7.74
C ALA A 29 -5.76 -0.09 8.26
N TYR A 30 -5.05 -0.90 7.47
CA TYR A 30 -4.59 -2.22 7.89
C TYR A 30 -3.66 -2.12 9.11
N ALA A 31 -2.69 -1.21 9.08
CA ALA A 31 -1.75 -1.00 10.17
C ALA A 31 -2.43 -0.52 11.46
N CYS A 32 -3.34 0.45 11.35
CA CYS A 32 -4.15 0.93 12.47
C CYS A 32 -5.01 -0.18 13.05
N THR A 33 -5.60 -1.03 12.21
CA THR A 33 -6.42 -2.16 12.66
C THR A 33 -5.61 -3.13 13.52
N LEU A 34 -4.38 -3.46 13.10
CA LEU A 34 -3.48 -4.30 13.87
C LEU A 34 -2.86 -3.60 15.09
N ALA A 35 -2.92 -2.28 15.17
CA ALA A 35 -2.45 -1.54 16.34
C ALA A 35 -3.52 -1.42 17.44
N LEU A 36 -4.78 -1.69 17.12
CA LEU A 36 -5.87 -1.70 18.10
C LEU A 36 -5.73 -2.91 19.04
N PRO A 37 -6.18 -2.79 20.30
CA PRO A 37 -6.10 -3.90 21.25
C PRO A 37 -6.94 -5.08 20.75
N GLY A 38 -6.30 -6.24 20.62
CA GLY A 38 -6.91 -7.47 20.14
C GLY A 38 -5.83 -8.50 19.82
N ASP A 39 -6.27 -9.67 19.33
CA ASP A 39 -5.40 -10.66 18.71
C ASP A 39 -6.07 -11.15 17.43
N THR A 40 -6.15 -10.24 16.47
CA THR A 40 -6.70 -10.44 15.13
C THR A 40 -6.04 -11.64 14.46
N LEU A 41 -4.72 -11.78 14.55
CA LEU A 41 -3.99 -12.87 13.90
C LEU A 41 -4.30 -14.25 14.49
N SER A 42 -4.78 -14.36 15.73
CA SER A 42 -5.18 -15.65 16.30
C SER A 42 -6.64 -16.03 16.07
N THR A 43 -7.49 -15.09 15.65
CA THR A 43 -8.94 -15.32 15.49
C THR A 43 -9.31 -16.32 14.40
N SER A 44 -8.47 -16.50 13.37
CA SER A 44 -8.81 -17.35 12.22
C SER A 44 -7.59 -18.08 11.62
N VAL A 45 -7.84 -19.27 11.09
CA VAL A 45 -6.87 -20.05 10.32
C VAL A 45 -6.38 -19.30 9.07
N ALA A 46 -7.15 -18.33 8.56
CA ALA A 46 -6.74 -17.46 7.46
C ALA A 46 -5.44 -16.70 7.74
N PHE A 47 -5.13 -16.44 9.02
CA PHE A 47 -3.93 -15.75 9.45
C PHE A 47 -2.81 -16.70 9.90
N ALA A 48 -2.98 -18.02 9.77
CA ALA A 48 -2.03 -19.00 10.28
C ALA A 48 -0.61 -18.82 9.71
N ALA A 49 -0.50 -18.47 8.43
CA ALA A 49 0.79 -18.22 7.79
C ALA A 49 1.57 -17.05 8.42
N PHE A 50 0.88 -15.99 8.83
CA PHE A 50 1.51 -14.85 9.51
C PHE A 50 2.13 -15.28 10.84
N ARG A 51 1.38 -16.06 11.62
CA ARG A 51 1.86 -16.59 12.91
C ARG A 51 2.99 -17.61 12.75
N GLN A 52 2.94 -18.46 11.71
CA GLN A 52 4.00 -19.43 11.42
C GLN A 52 5.33 -18.77 11.07
N LEU A 53 5.29 -17.55 10.53
CA LEU A 53 6.49 -16.72 10.31
C LEU A 53 6.96 -15.97 11.57
N GLY A 54 6.28 -16.14 12.70
CA GLY A 54 6.58 -15.42 13.94
C GLY A 54 6.22 -13.94 13.89
N LEU A 55 5.35 -13.53 12.97
CA LEU A 55 4.90 -12.15 12.86
C LEU A 55 3.77 -11.92 13.87
N ASP A 56 4.04 -11.07 14.86
CA ASP A 56 3.03 -10.52 15.75
C ASP A 56 2.41 -9.23 15.17
N GLU A 57 1.34 -8.76 15.79
CA GLU A 57 0.62 -7.57 15.30
C GLU A 57 1.46 -6.30 15.37
N ALA A 58 2.38 -6.21 16.34
CA ALA A 58 3.32 -5.10 16.46
C ALA A 58 4.35 -5.11 15.31
N ALA A 59 4.91 -6.28 14.97
CA ALA A 59 5.86 -6.45 13.89
C ALA A 59 5.25 -6.16 12.52
N LEU A 60 3.94 -6.27 12.35
CA LEU A 60 3.24 -5.84 11.14
C LEU A 60 2.82 -4.37 11.21
N SER A 61 2.14 -3.95 12.26
CA SER A 61 1.54 -2.60 12.35
C SER A 61 2.57 -1.48 12.28
N VAL A 62 3.72 -1.62 12.95
CA VAL A 62 4.76 -0.56 12.99
C VAL A 62 5.36 -0.30 11.61
N PRO A 63 5.95 -1.28 10.89
CA PRO A 63 6.53 -1.02 9.58
C PRO A 63 5.46 -0.62 8.55
N LEU A 64 4.26 -1.19 8.60
CA LEU A 64 3.18 -0.81 7.70
C LEU A 64 2.75 0.65 7.91
N SER A 65 2.67 1.11 9.17
CA SER A 65 2.37 2.50 9.51
C SER A 65 3.45 3.45 8.96
N LEU A 66 4.73 3.10 9.11
CA LEU A 66 5.84 3.89 8.59
C LEU A 66 5.82 3.97 7.06
N ILE A 67 5.57 2.85 6.37
CA ILE A 67 5.46 2.81 4.90
C ILE A 67 4.28 3.67 4.45
N ALA A 68 3.11 3.53 5.06
CA ALA A 68 1.94 4.33 4.72
C ALA A 68 2.20 5.83 4.95
N ALA A 69 2.75 6.21 6.09
CA ALA A 69 3.07 7.59 6.41
C ALA A 69 4.07 8.19 5.42
N MET A 70 5.16 7.48 5.09
CA MET A 70 6.12 7.92 4.07
C MET A 70 5.48 8.08 2.70
N ARG A 71 4.64 7.13 2.27
CA ARG A 71 3.94 7.20 0.98
C ARG A 71 2.99 8.40 0.93
N MET A 72 2.17 8.59 1.96
CA MET A 72 1.22 9.71 2.05
C MET A 72 1.95 11.06 2.11
N ALA A 73 3.04 11.16 2.88
CA ALA A 73 3.89 12.35 2.91
C ALA A 73 4.50 12.64 1.53
N GLY A 74 5.01 11.61 0.84
CA GLY A 74 5.52 11.73 -0.51
C GLY A 74 4.48 12.21 -1.52
N LEU A 75 3.24 11.72 -1.42
CA LEU A 75 2.13 12.17 -2.26
C LEU A 75 1.76 13.62 -1.99
N PHE A 76 1.70 14.01 -0.72
CA PHE A 76 1.40 15.38 -0.31
C PHE A 76 2.47 16.37 -0.81
N ILE A 77 3.76 16.05 -0.59
CA ILE A 77 4.89 16.89 -1.06
C ILE A 77 4.90 16.99 -2.59
N ASN A 78 4.65 15.88 -3.30
CA ASN A 78 4.59 15.85 -4.77
C ASN A 78 3.36 16.59 -5.32
N GLY A 79 2.28 16.66 -4.55
CA GLY A 79 1.06 17.42 -4.86
C GLY A 79 1.24 18.92 -4.72
N ASN A 80 1.91 19.36 -3.65
CA ASN A 80 1.89 20.76 -3.22
C ASN A 80 3.21 21.51 -3.43
N TRP A 81 4.31 20.80 -3.67
CA TRP A 81 5.63 21.42 -3.77
C TRP A 81 6.42 20.93 -4.99
N ARG A 82 7.54 20.21 -4.78
CA ARG A 82 8.43 19.78 -5.86
C ARG A 82 8.05 18.39 -6.34
N ARG A 83 7.72 18.28 -7.63
CA ARG A 83 7.44 16.98 -8.25
C ARG A 83 8.69 16.11 -8.22
N SER A 84 8.60 14.98 -7.52
CA SER A 84 9.60 13.91 -7.45
C SER A 84 9.00 12.58 -7.91
N PRO A 85 9.05 12.27 -9.22
CA PRO A 85 8.54 11.02 -9.78
C PRO A 85 9.23 9.77 -9.20
N VAL A 86 10.52 9.87 -8.86
CA VAL A 86 11.30 8.76 -8.29
C VAL A 86 10.77 8.34 -6.92
N LEU A 87 10.45 9.30 -6.03
CA LEU A 87 9.89 9.02 -4.72
C LEU A 87 8.55 8.26 -4.83
N ARG A 88 7.72 8.64 -5.81
CA ARG A 88 6.44 7.98 -6.08
C ARG A 88 6.63 6.57 -6.64
N CYS A 89 7.60 6.38 -7.54
CA CYS A 89 7.96 5.07 -8.06
C CYS A 89 8.39 4.12 -6.94
N VAL A 90 9.28 4.56 -6.05
CA VAL A 90 9.74 3.75 -4.90
C VAL A 90 8.58 3.39 -3.98
N GLY A 91 7.72 4.36 -3.64
CA GLY A 91 6.54 4.10 -2.81
C GLY A 91 5.58 3.08 -3.43
N ALA A 92 5.37 3.15 -4.75
CA ALA A 92 4.55 2.21 -5.50
C ALA A 92 5.16 0.80 -5.57
N VAL A 93 6.48 0.68 -5.77
CA VAL A 93 7.17 -0.64 -5.75
C VAL A 93 7.07 -1.30 -4.38
N LEU A 94 7.31 -0.53 -3.30
CA LEU A 94 7.17 -1.03 -1.92
C LEU A 94 5.72 -1.50 -1.66
N GLY A 95 4.75 -0.73 -2.14
CA GLY A 95 3.35 -1.10 -2.10
C GLY A 95 3.00 -2.40 -2.80
N ALA A 96 3.48 -2.55 -4.03
CA ALA A 96 3.29 -3.76 -4.83
C ALA A 96 3.87 -4.99 -4.11
N GLY A 97 5.09 -4.87 -3.57
CA GLY A 97 5.72 -5.95 -2.81
C GLY A 97 4.93 -6.31 -1.54
N LEU A 98 4.48 -5.31 -0.78
CA LEU A 98 3.68 -5.49 0.43
C LEU A 98 2.36 -6.19 0.13
N PHE A 99 1.58 -5.69 -0.82
CA PHE A 99 0.29 -6.28 -1.16
C PHE A 99 0.42 -7.66 -1.80
N MET A 100 1.46 -7.90 -2.61
CA MET A 100 1.75 -9.23 -3.12
C MET A 100 2.12 -10.19 -1.98
N GLY A 101 2.93 -9.74 -1.02
CA GLY A 101 3.27 -10.48 0.19
C GLY A 101 2.02 -10.87 0.99
N LEU A 102 1.10 -9.92 1.21
CA LEU A 102 -0.19 -10.21 1.85
C LEU A 102 -1.01 -11.24 1.06
N ALA A 103 -1.13 -11.08 -0.27
CA ALA A 103 -1.87 -12.01 -1.12
C ALA A 103 -1.30 -13.45 -1.02
N VAL A 104 0.02 -13.59 -0.97
CA VAL A 104 0.70 -14.87 -0.75
C VAL A 104 0.41 -15.41 0.64
N LEU A 105 0.57 -14.61 1.70
CA LEU A 105 0.33 -15.08 3.07
C LEU A 105 -1.11 -15.54 3.29
N PHE A 106 -2.10 -14.87 2.69
CA PHE A 106 -3.49 -15.31 2.74
C PHE A 106 -3.79 -16.53 1.86
N SER A 107 -2.94 -16.88 0.89
CA SER A 107 -3.11 -18.07 0.06
C SER A 107 -2.49 -19.32 0.68
N VAL A 108 -1.42 -19.17 1.48
CA VAL A 108 -0.69 -20.27 2.12
C VAL A 108 -1.61 -21.24 2.86
N PRO A 109 -2.55 -20.84 3.75
CA PRO A 109 -3.40 -21.79 4.47
C PRO A 109 -4.22 -22.68 3.54
N ALA A 110 -4.73 -22.15 2.43
CA ALA A 110 -5.47 -22.95 1.45
C ALA A 110 -4.53 -23.87 0.66
N LEU A 111 -3.38 -23.35 0.21
CA LEU A 111 -2.39 -24.11 -0.56
C LEU A 111 -1.72 -25.22 0.25
N SER A 112 -1.61 -25.05 1.57
CA SER A 112 -1.07 -26.07 2.49
C SER A 112 -2.14 -27.02 3.05
N GLY A 113 -3.40 -26.91 2.60
CA GLY A 113 -4.51 -27.75 3.08
C GLY A 113 -5.00 -27.45 4.51
N GLN A 114 -4.61 -26.33 5.11
CA GLN A 114 -5.08 -25.89 6.43
C GLN A 114 -6.47 -25.21 6.34
N SER A 115 -6.88 -24.77 5.15
CA SER A 115 -8.19 -24.20 4.85
C SER A 115 -8.79 -24.87 3.62
N ALA A 116 -10.11 -25.07 3.62
CA ALA A 116 -10.83 -25.62 2.48
C ALA A 116 -10.97 -24.64 1.29
N ALA A 117 -10.80 -23.34 1.54
CA ALA A 117 -10.97 -22.30 0.51
C ALA A 117 -10.02 -21.11 0.72
N LEU A 118 -9.78 -20.37 -0.37
CA LEU A 118 -9.08 -19.09 -0.35
C LEU A 118 -9.99 -18.02 0.27
N THR A 119 -9.39 -17.10 1.02
CA THR A 119 -10.11 -15.91 1.50
C THR A 119 -10.19 -14.86 0.41
N THR A 120 -11.18 -13.97 0.49
CA THR A 120 -11.27 -12.80 -0.40
C THR A 120 -10.03 -11.92 -0.33
N GLY A 121 -9.30 -11.93 0.79
CA GLY A 121 -8.04 -11.22 0.99
C GLY A 121 -7.01 -11.52 -0.10
N VAL A 122 -6.92 -12.76 -0.59
CA VAL A 122 -5.98 -13.13 -1.67
C VAL A 122 -6.23 -12.29 -2.92
N GLY A 123 -7.49 -12.26 -3.38
CA GLY A 123 -7.88 -11.50 -4.56
C GLY A 123 -7.77 -10.00 -4.34
N THR A 124 -8.21 -9.50 -3.18
CA THR A 124 -8.16 -8.07 -2.84
C THR A 124 -6.72 -7.55 -2.85
N TYR A 125 -5.80 -8.21 -2.13
CA TYR A 125 -4.42 -7.75 -2.07
C TYR A 125 -3.67 -7.97 -3.40
N PHE A 126 -3.99 -9.01 -4.17
CA PHE A 126 -3.44 -9.17 -5.51
C PHE A 126 -3.80 -8.00 -6.44
N VAL A 127 -5.06 -7.57 -6.44
CA VAL A 127 -5.51 -6.43 -7.25
C VAL A 127 -4.83 -5.14 -6.80
N LEU A 128 -4.71 -4.90 -5.50
CA LEU A 128 -4.01 -3.73 -4.97
C LEU A 128 -2.52 -3.73 -5.38
N ALA A 129 -1.87 -4.89 -5.35
CA ALA A 129 -0.50 -5.04 -5.84
C ALA A 129 -0.38 -4.68 -7.32
N ALA A 130 -1.32 -5.16 -8.15
CA ALA A 130 -1.32 -4.84 -9.59
C ALA A 130 -1.48 -3.33 -9.85
N PHE A 131 -2.31 -2.64 -9.08
CA PHE A 131 -2.45 -1.19 -9.19
C PHE A 131 -1.20 -0.43 -8.73
N ASP A 132 -0.51 -0.91 -7.69
CA ASP A 132 0.77 -0.34 -7.27
C ASP A 132 1.88 -0.61 -8.31
N VAL A 133 1.88 -1.74 -9.03
CA VAL A 133 2.76 -1.96 -10.19
C VAL A 133 2.47 -0.96 -11.31
N LEU A 134 1.18 -0.73 -11.62
CA LEU A 134 0.79 0.26 -12.63
C LEU A 134 1.20 1.68 -12.23
N ALA A 135 1.08 2.03 -10.95
CA ALA A 135 1.53 3.32 -10.42
C ALA A 135 3.06 3.49 -10.51
N ALA A 136 3.82 2.42 -10.24
CA ALA A 136 5.26 2.39 -10.41
C ALA A 136 5.66 2.60 -11.88
N TYR A 137 5.01 1.89 -12.81
CA TYR A 137 5.23 2.04 -14.24
C TYR A 137 4.97 3.48 -14.72
N ARG A 138 3.84 4.08 -14.32
CA ARG A 138 3.50 5.48 -14.65
C ARG A 138 4.52 6.46 -14.08
N SER A 139 4.92 6.28 -12.83
CA SER A 139 5.90 7.14 -12.17
C SER A 139 7.29 7.04 -12.80
N ALA A 140 7.68 5.84 -13.28
CA ALA A 140 8.92 5.63 -14.01
C ALA A 140 8.90 6.28 -15.40
N ALA A 141 7.77 6.17 -16.11
CA ALA A 141 7.57 6.84 -17.39
C ALA A 141 7.69 8.37 -17.23
N ASP A 142 7.03 8.94 -16.21
CA ASP A 142 7.13 10.37 -15.87
C ASP A 142 8.58 10.77 -15.55
N ALA A 143 9.30 9.97 -14.75
CA ALA A 143 10.70 10.23 -14.42
C ALA A 143 11.60 10.28 -15.68
N SER A 144 11.37 9.36 -16.63
CA SER A 144 12.15 9.29 -17.87
C SER A 144 11.91 10.48 -18.79
N TYR A 145 10.71 11.06 -18.77
CA TYR A 145 10.38 12.27 -19.54
C TYR A 145 11.12 13.50 -18.99
N TYR A 146 11.13 13.68 -17.66
CA TYR A 146 11.86 14.78 -16.99
C TYR A 146 13.38 14.71 -17.12
N GLN A 147 13.97 13.54 -17.38
CA GLN A 147 15.42 13.41 -17.60
C GLN A 147 15.83 13.77 -19.03
N ARG A 148 14.90 13.76 -19.98
CA ARG A 148 15.18 13.99 -21.40
C ARG A 148 14.98 15.44 -21.83
N HIS A 149 14.37 16.28 -21.00
CA HIS A 149 14.01 17.69 -21.29
C HIS A 149 14.40 18.56 -20.09
#